data_AF-A0A7Y8HYQ9-F1
#
_entry.id   AF-A0A7Y8HYQ9-F1
#
_cell.length_a   1.000
_cell.length_b   1.000
_cell.length_c   1.000
_cell.angle_alpha   90.00
_cell.angle_beta   90.00
_cell.angle_gamma   90.00
#
_symmetry.space_group_name_H-M   'P 1'
#
loop_
_entity.id
_entity.type
_entity.pdbx_description
1 polymer ?
#
loop_
_entity_poly.entity_id
_entity_poly.type
_entity_poly.pdbx_seq_one_letter_code
_entity_poly.pdbx_strand_id
1 'polypeptide(L)'
;MDALTTLATTMGLGFAAGLRLYATILGLGLALRFQLLQLPEAMRELEILAHPLVLAGAGLAYVIEFISDKIPWVDSIWDAIHTVIRPAGAAVLASTAFATLDPLTKWMLVLLCGGVALSAHTTKAATRLAVNQSPEPFSNWGLSLLGDFTAPAILLLTATHPLIVLGLILIFLITFIWLFSRLLRWIRSGLARWRARFSQPENTPGAFSESRR
;
A
#
# COMPACT_ATOMS: atom_id res chain seq x y z
N MET A 1 18.93 -14.05 -13.06
CA MET A 1 18.95 -13.25 -11.82
C MET A 1 19.09 -14.21 -10.65
N ASP A 2 19.76 -13.82 -9.58
CA ASP A 2 19.80 -14.63 -8.36
C ASP A 2 18.51 -14.44 -7.53
N ALA A 3 18.33 -15.28 -6.52
CA ALA A 3 17.12 -15.28 -5.69
C ALA A 3 16.96 -13.97 -4.89
N LEU A 4 18.07 -13.40 -4.39
CA LEU A 4 18.04 -12.16 -3.61
C LEU A 4 17.59 -10.96 -4.45
N THR A 5 18.13 -10.80 -5.66
CA THR A 5 17.71 -9.71 -6.56
C THR A 5 16.25 -9.90 -7.02
N THR A 6 15.81 -11.15 -7.20
CA THR A 6 14.42 -11.47 -7.52
C THR A 6 13.47 -11.05 -6.40
N LEU A 7 13.79 -11.39 -5.15
CA LEU A 7 13.03 -10.96 -3.97
C LEU A 7 13.04 -9.43 -3.82
N ALA A 8 14.20 -8.81 -3.93
CA ALA A 8 14.36 -7.37 -3.87
C ALA A 8 13.50 -6.64 -4.91
N THR A 9 13.54 -7.11 -6.16
CA THR A 9 12.75 -6.53 -7.26
C THR A 9 11.26 -6.70 -7.02
N THR A 10 10.84 -7.90 -6.61
CA THR A 10 9.43 -8.20 -6.28
C THR A 10 8.91 -7.27 -5.18
N MET A 11 9.67 -7.13 -4.10
CA MET A 11 9.29 -6.28 -2.98
C MET A 11 9.28 -4.80 -3.37
N GLY A 12 10.29 -4.34 -4.13
CA GLY A 12 10.37 -2.98 -4.68
C GLY A 12 9.17 -2.61 -5.55
N LEU A 13 8.83 -3.48 -6.51
CA LEU A 13 7.64 -3.31 -7.36
C LEU A 13 6.36 -3.28 -6.53
N GLY A 14 6.22 -4.19 -5.57
CA GLY A 14 5.06 -4.23 -4.66
C GLY A 14 4.93 -2.97 -3.83
N PHE A 15 6.02 -2.49 -3.25
CA PHE A 15 6.02 -1.28 -2.42
C PHE A 15 5.66 -0.03 -3.24
N ALA A 16 6.28 0.14 -4.42
CA ALA A 16 5.96 1.23 -5.34
C ALA A 16 4.49 1.21 -5.78
N ALA A 17 3.99 0.03 -6.19
CA ALA A 17 2.59 -0.15 -6.61
C ALA A 17 1.59 0.09 -5.47
N GLY A 18 1.96 -0.29 -4.24
CA GLY A 18 1.18 0.01 -3.04
C GLY A 18 1.04 1.51 -2.79
N LEU A 19 2.13 2.28 -2.96
CA LEU A 19 2.10 3.73 -2.83
C LEU A 19 1.33 4.41 -3.98
N ARG A 20 1.66 4.06 -5.23
CA ARG A 20 1.07 4.59 -6.48
C ARG A 20 1.14 3.58 -7.62
N LEU A 21 0.08 2.77 -7.80
CA LEU A 21 0.01 1.75 -8.85
C LEU A 21 0.16 2.34 -10.25
N TYR A 22 -0.61 3.39 -10.56
CA TYR A 22 -0.63 3.96 -11.91
C TYR A 22 0.68 4.67 -12.25
N ALA A 23 1.26 5.40 -11.29
CA ALA A 23 2.59 5.97 -11.44
C ALA A 23 3.66 4.89 -11.63
N THR A 24 3.52 3.75 -10.93
CA THR A 24 4.45 2.62 -11.05
C THR A 24 4.41 2.02 -12.45
N ILE A 25 3.21 1.74 -12.97
CA ILE A 25 3.01 1.22 -14.33
C ILE A 25 3.51 2.21 -15.37
N LEU A 26 3.14 3.49 -15.24
CA LEU A 26 3.54 4.55 -16.15
C LEU A 26 5.05 4.75 -16.15
N GLY A 27 5.67 4.85 -14.98
CA GLY A 27 7.10 5.07 -14.82
C GLY A 27 7.93 3.92 -15.39
N LEU A 28 7.56 2.67 -15.06
CA LEU A 28 8.21 1.50 -15.62
C LEU A 28 8.00 1.41 -17.13
N GLY A 29 6.77 1.57 -17.61
CA GLY A 29 6.46 1.51 -19.04
C GLY A 29 7.17 2.60 -19.86
N LEU A 30 7.28 3.82 -19.36
CA LEU A 30 8.04 4.90 -20.02
C LEU A 30 9.54 4.61 -20.02
N ALA A 31 10.09 4.09 -18.91
CA ALA A 31 11.49 3.69 -18.85
C ALA A 31 11.82 2.60 -19.87
N LEU A 32 10.92 1.63 -20.07
CA LEU A 32 11.06 0.59 -21.10
C LEU A 32 10.91 1.17 -22.51
N ARG A 33 9.88 1.99 -22.74
CA ARG A 33 9.59 2.57 -24.07
C ARG A 33 10.73 3.44 -24.59
N PHE A 34 11.37 4.20 -23.71
CA PHE A 34 12.52 5.06 -24.04
C PHE A 34 13.87 4.38 -23.82
N GLN A 35 13.90 3.07 -23.57
CA GLN A 35 15.12 2.28 -23.37
C GLN A 35 16.03 2.81 -22.25
N LEU A 36 15.45 3.49 -21.27
CA LEU A 36 16.14 3.98 -20.06
C LEU A 36 16.44 2.84 -19.08
N LEU A 37 15.72 1.73 -19.21
CA LEU A 37 15.88 0.54 -18.40
C LEU A 37 15.91 -0.70 -19.31
N GLN A 38 16.96 -1.51 -19.17
CA GLN A 38 17.04 -2.81 -19.83
C GLN A 38 16.57 -3.89 -18.87
N LEU A 39 15.58 -4.68 -19.30
CA LEU A 39 15.09 -5.79 -18.51
C LEU A 39 16.01 -7.01 -18.68
N PRO A 40 16.27 -7.75 -17.59
CA PRO A 40 16.77 -9.10 -17.70
C PRO A 40 15.79 -9.97 -18.51
N GLU A 41 16.30 -10.95 -19.26
CA GLU A 41 15.47 -11.83 -20.10
C GLU A 41 14.31 -12.48 -19.31
N ALA A 42 14.53 -12.80 -18.04
CA ALA A 42 13.52 -13.39 -17.16
C ALA A 42 12.28 -12.50 -16.95
N MET A 43 12.41 -11.17 -17.13
CA MET A 43 11.38 -10.17 -16.91
C MET A 43 10.83 -9.57 -18.21
N ARG A 44 11.22 -10.12 -19.37
CA ARG A 44 10.91 -9.56 -20.69
C ARG A 44 9.42 -9.33 -20.94
N GLU A 45 8.55 -10.13 -20.34
CA GLU A 45 7.09 -9.95 -20.43
C GLU A 45 6.60 -8.60 -19.89
N LEU A 46 7.38 -7.88 -19.06
CA LEU A 46 7.06 -6.51 -18.63
C LEU A 46 7.16 -5.49 -19.77
N GLU A 47 7.75 -5.82 -20.92
CA GLU A 47 7.76 -4.96 -22.11
C GLU A 47 6.35 -4.55 -22.55
N ILE A 48 5.31 -5.33 -22.22
CA ILE A 48 3.92 -4.97 -22.47
C ILE A 48 3.52 -3.62 -21.85
N LEU A 49 4.18 -3.20 -20.75
CA LEU A 49 3.92 -1.91 -20.10
C LEU A 49 4.33 -0.72 -20.97
N ALA A 50 5.25 -0.91 -21.93
CA ALA A 50 5.65 0.11 -22.89
C ALA A 50 4.60 0.34 -24.00
N HIS A 51 3.57 -0.52 -24.09
CA HIS A 51 2.54 -0.42 -25.12
C HIS A 51 1.77 0.91 -24.99
N PRO A 52 1.55 1.67 -26.09
CA PRO A 52 0.93 3.00 -26.02
C PRO A 52 -0.43 3.04 -25.31
N LEU A 53 -1.26 2.01 -25.47
CA LEU A 53 -2.55 1.93 -24.79
C LEU A 53 -2.41 1.71 -23.27
N VAL A 54 -1.42 0.93 -22.84
CA VAL A 54 -1.15 0.72 -21.41
C VAL A 54 -0.66 2.02 -20.78
N LEU A 55 0.27 2.70 -21.45
CA LEU A 55 0.76 4.01 -21.03
C LEU A 55 -0.34 5.07 -20.99
N ALA A 56 -1.20 5.13 -21.99
CA ALA A 56 -2.32 6.07 -22.02
C ALA A 56 -3.31 5.80 -20.87
N GLY A 57 -3.67 4.54 -20.63
CA GLY A 57 -4.54 4.14 -19.53
C GLY A 57 -3.93 4.44 -18.15
N ALA A 58 -2.67 4.07 -17.94
CA ALA A 58 -1.95 4.36 -16.69
C ALA A 58 -1.76 5.87 -16.49
N GLY A 59 -1.47 6.62 -17.54
CA GLY A 59 -1.35 8.07 -17.51
C GLY A 59 -2.64 8.75 -17.13
N LEU A 60 -3.76 8.37 -17.74
CA LEU A 60 -5.09 8.90 -17.39
C LEU A 60 -5.45 8.58 -15.94
N ALA A 61 -5.29 7.32 -15.52
CA ALA A 61 -5.57 6.90 -14.16
C ALA A 61 -4.68 7.61 -13.13
N TYR A 62 -3.41 7.86 -13.46
CA TYR A 62 -2.50 8.63 -12.62
C TYR A 62 -2.91 10.10 -12.51
N VAL A 63 -3.37 10.74 -13.59
CA VAL A 63 -3.90 12.11 -13.53
C VAL A 63 -5.13 12.17 -12.64
N ILE A 64 -6.05 11.22 -12.77
CA ILE A 64 -7.23 11.13 -11.91
C ILE A 64 -6.82 10.96 -10.44
N GLU A 65 -5.90 10.04 -10.15
CA GLU A 65 -5.34 9.84 -8.81
C GLU A 65 -4.73 11.15 -8.25
N PHE A 66 -3.90 11.83 -9.05
CA PHE A 66 -3.23 13.06 -8.64
C PHE A 66 -4.21 14.19 -8.31
N ILE A 67 -5.32 14.29 -9.04
CA ILE A 67 -6.39 15.27 -8.76
C ILE A 67 -7.17 14.84 -7.52
N SER A 68 -7.53 13.56 -7.43
CA SER A 68 -8.32 12.99 -6.32
C SER A 68 -7.64 13.21 -4.98
N ASP A 69 -6.32 13.08 -4.95
CA ASP A 69 -5.49 13.27 -3.77
C ASP A 69 -5.44 14.72 -3.23
N LYS A 70 -5.93 15.69 -3.99
CA LYS A 70 -5.96 17.11 -3.58
C LYS A 70 -7.31 17.55 -3.02
N ILE A 71 -8.34 16.72 -3.19
CA ILE A 71 -9.70 17.02 -2.76
C ILE A 71 -10.02 16.20 -1.51
N PRO A 72 -10.26 16.84 -0.35
CA PRO A 72 -10.64 16.13 0.87
C PRO A 72 -11.85 15.22 0.64
N TRP A 73 -11.88 14.06 1.30
CA TRP A 73 -12.90 13.01 1.21
C TRP A 73 -12.88 12.21 -0.10
N VAL A 74 -12.62 12.86 -1.24
CA VAL A 74 -12.42 12.18 -2.53
C VAL A 74 -11.18 11.28 -2.45
N ASP A 75 -10.10 11.78 -1.82
CA ASP A 75 -8.90 11.03 -1.49
C ASP A 75 -9.20 9.71 -0.74
N SER A 76 -10.10 9.78 0.24
CA SER A 76 -10.44 8.67 1.13
C SER A 76 -11.30 7.63 0.42
N ILE A 77 -12.25 8.06 -0.41
CA ILE A 77 -13.05 7.17 -1.27
C ILE A 77 -12.15 6.48 -2.29
N TRP A 78 -11.25 7.24 -2.91
CA TRP A 78 -10.26 6.71 -3.84
C TRP A 78 -9.38 5.65 -3.17
N ASP A 79 -8.84 5.93 -2.00
CA ASP A 79 -8.00 4.99 -1.24
C ASP A 79 -8.78 3.75 -0.77
N ALA A 80 -10.08 3.89 -0.44
CA ALA A 80 -10.94 2.77 -0.08
C ALA A 80 -11.08 1.79 -1.26
N ILE A 81 -11.42 2.27 -2.45
CA ILE A 81 -11.49 1.46 -3.68
C ILE A 81 -10.13 0.80 -3.95
N HIS A 82 -9.05 1.56 -3.79
CA HIS A 82 -7.71 1.11 -4.10
C HIS A 82 -7.07 0.17 -3.08
N THR A 83 -7.73 -0.06 -1.95
CA THR A 83 -7.37 -1.12 -1.00
C THR A 83 -7.41 -2.51 -1.66
N VAL A 84 -8.25 -2.68 -2.70
CA VAL A 84 -8.31 -3.92 -3.50
C VAL A 84 -7.50 -3.79 -4.80
N ILE A 85 -7.65 -2.67 -5.51
CA ILE A 85 -7.03 -2.50 -6.84
C ILE A 85 -5.51 -2.52 -6.77
N ARG A 86 -4.88 -1.89 -5.78
CA ARG A 86 -3.41 -1.80 -5.71
C ARG A 86 -2.75 -3.13 -5.42
N PRO A 87 -3.16 -3.90 -4.38
CA PRO A 87 -2.60 -5.23 -4.16
C PRO A 87 -2.82 -6.17 -5.34
N ALA A 88 -4.00 -6.13 -5.98
CA ALA A 88 -4.29 -6.93 -7.16
C ALA A 88 -3.41 -6.52 -8.35
N GLY A 89 -3.26 -5.21 -8.61
CA GLY A 89 -2.38 -4.69 -9.66
C GLY A 89 -0.91 -5.05 -9.43
N ALA A 90 -0.43 -4.98 -8.18
CA ALA A 90 0.92 -5.40 -7.82
C ALA A 90 1.13 -6.91 -8.02
N ALA A 91 0.13 -7.73 -7.65
CA ALA A 91 0.12 -9.17 -7.89
C ALA A 91 0.18 -9.49 -9.41
N VAL A 92 -0.57 -8.77 -10.24
CA VAL A 92 -0.51 -8.89 -11.70
C VAL A 92 0.86 -8.48 -12.22
N LEU A 93 1.42 -7.36 -11.75
CA LEU A 93 2.78 -6.93 -12.13
C LEU A 93 3.83 -8.01 -11.83
N ALA A 94 3.80 -8.64 -10.66
CA ALA A 94 4.70 -9.74 -10.33
C ALA A 94 4.45 -10.99 -11.20
N SER A 95 3.18 -11.32 -11.46
CA SER A 95 2.83 -12.45 -12.34
C SER A 95 3.40 -12.27 -13.74
N THR A 96 3.34 -11.05 -14.28
CA THR A 96 3.93 -10.70 -15.58
C THR A 96 5.46 -10.68 -15.49
N ALA A 97 6.05 -10.05 -14.48
CA ALA A 97 7.51 -9.97 -14.30
C ALA A 97 8.19 -11.34 -14.18
N PHE A 98 7.49 -12.34 -13.65
CA PHE A 98 8.04 -13.65 -13.35
C PHE A 98 7.28 -14.79 -14.05
N ALA A 99 6.73 -14.51 -15.22
CA ALA A 99 5.85 -15.44 -15.95
C ALA A 99 6.50 -16.79 -16.27
N THR A 100 7.83 -16.81 -16.47
CA THR A 100 8.63 -17.98 -16.86
C THR A 100 9.18 -18.77 -15.68
N LEU A 101 9.04 -18.28 -14.44
CA LEU A 101 9.44 -19.04 -13.25
C LEU A 101 8.52 -20.24 -13.02
N ASP A 102 9.01 -21.21 -12.25
CA ASP A 102 8.20 -22.34 -11.83
C ASP A 102 6.92 -21.88 -11.10
N PRO A 103 5.82 -22.65 -11.18
CA PRO A 103 4.53 -22.22 -10.64
C PRO A 103 4.56 -21.88 -9.15
N LEU A 104 5.31 -22.64 -8.33
CA LEU A 104 5.36 -22.44 -6.88
C LEU A 104 6.03 -21.11 -6.55
N THR A 105 7.23 -20.88 -7.10
CA THR A 105 7.97 -19.63 -6.91
C THR A 105 7.17 -18.44 -7.40
N LYS A 106 6.54 -18.54 -8.58
CA LYS A 106 5.69 -17.48 -9.12
C LYS A 106 4.55 -17.12 -8.15
N TRP A 107 3.82 -18.10 -7.63
CA TRP A 107 2.74 -17.83 -6.66
C TRP A 107 3.25 -17.17 -5.39
N MET A 108 4.40 -17.59 -4.87
CA MET A 108 5.02 -16.94 -3.70
C MET A 108 5.33 -15.47 -3.97
N LEU A 109 5.92 -15.14 -5.13
CA LEU A 109 6.27 -13.77 -5.50
C LEU A 109 5.03 -12.91 -5.75
N VAL A 110 3.97 -13.46 -6.35
CA VAL A 110 2.68 -12.78 -6.55
C VAL A 110 2.04 -12.39 -5.21
N LEU A 111 1.97 -13.33 -4.27
CA LEU A 111 1.43 -13.08 -2.93
C LEU A 111 2.30 -12.09 -2.14
N LEU A 112 3.62 -12.23 -2.24
CA LEU A 112 4.56 -11.32 -1.60
C LEU A 112 4.41 -9.89 -2.14
N CYS A 113 4.38 -9.72 -3.46
CA CYS A 113 4.22 -8.42 -4.12
C CYS A 113 2.90 -7.75 -3.72
N GLY A 114 1.79 -8.48 -3.79
CA GLY A 114 0.47 -7.99 -3.37
C GLY A 114 0.40 -7.65 -1.88
N GLY A 115 1.00 -8.48 -1.02
CA GLY A 115 1.06 -8.23 0.43
C GLY A 115 1.89 -6.99 0.80
N VAL A 116 3.05 -6.82 0.16
CA VAL A 116 3.86 -5.60 0.33
C VAL A 116 3.08 -4.37 -0.15
N ALA A 117 2.43 -4.45 -1.31
CA ALA A 117 1.59 -3.36 -1.81
C ALA A 117 0.47 -2.99 -0.84
N LEU A 118 -0.22 -3.99 -0.26
CA LEU A 118 -1.26 -3.77 0.73
C LEU A 118 -0.72 -3.08 1.99
N SER A 119 0.44 -3.49 2.48
CA SER A 119 1.05 -2.87 3.68
C SER A 119 1.46 -1.41 3.44
N ALA A 120 2.04 -1.11 2.27
CA ALA A 120 2.40 0.26 1.87
C ALA A 120 1.15 1.13 1.71
N HIS A 121 0.12 0.63 1.02
CA HIS A 121 -1.17 1.33 0.87
C HIS A 121 -1.86 1.58 2.21
N THR A 122 -1.90 0.58 3.08
CA THR A 122 -2.49 0.71 4.42
C THR A 122 -1.79 1.79 5.23
N THR A 123 -0.46 1.86 5.15
CA THR A 123 0.31 2.91 5.83
C THR A 123 -0.03 4.29 5.27
N LYS A 124 -0.07 4.46 3.94
CA LYS A 124 -0.48 5.70 3.28
C LYS A 124 -1.88 6.15 3.73
N ALA A 125 -2.86 5.25 3.66
CA ALA A 125 -4.24 5.53 4.05
C ALA A 125 -4.34 5.90 5.55
N ALA A 126 -3.62 5.20 6.43
CA ALA A 126 -3.58 5.52 7.85
C ALA A 126 -2.95 6.89 8.14
N THR A 127 -1.88 7.27 7.43
CA THR A 127 -1.28 8.60 7.55
C THR A 127 -2.27 9.69 7.10
N ARG A 128 -3.02 9.48 6.02
CA ARG A 128 -4.06 10.43 5.56
C ARG A 128 -5.19 10.59 6.57
N LEU A 129 -5.67 9.51 7.16
CA LEU A 129 -6.69 9.59 8.21
C LEU A 129 -6.23 10.44 9.41
N ALA A 130 -4.94 10.37 9.75
CA ALA A 130 -4.36 11.19 10.81
C ALA A 130 -4.22 12.68 10.38
N VAL A 131 -3.78 12.93 9.15
CA VAL A 131 -3.57 14.30 8.63
C VAL A 131 -4.88 15.01 8.31
N ASN A 132 -5.92 14.30 7.88
CA ASN A 132 -7.26 14.85 7.60
C ASN A 132 -7.97 15.42 8.84
N GLN A 133 -7.44 15.18 10.04
CA GLN A 133 -7.89 15.85 11.27
C GLN A 133 -7.37 17.29 11.39
N SER A 134 -6.37 17.67 10.59
CA SER A 134 -5.85 19.04 10.51
C SER A 134 -6.63 19.86 9.48
N PRO A 135 -7.09 21.08 9.81
CA PRO A 135 -7.85 21.93 8.89
C PRO A 135 -7.01 22.52 7.73
N GLU A 136 -5.68 22.34 7.74
CA GLU A 136 -4.80 22.97 6.75
C GLU A 136 -4.55 22.10 5.49
N PRO A 137 -4.98 22.54 4.29
CA PRO A 137 -4.89 21.75 3.06
C PRO A 137 -3.45 21.45 2.62
N PHE A 138 -2.49 22.27 3.06
CA PHE A 138 -1.07 22.13 2.71
C PHE A 138 -0.44 20.82 3.18
N SER A 139 -0.90 20.26 4.30
CA SER A 139 -0.38 18.99 4.82
C SER A 139 -0.75 17.81 3.92
N ASN A 140 -1.97 17.80 3.39
CA ASN A 140 -2.42 16.78 2.44
C ASN A 140 -1.70 16.89 1.10
N TRP A 141 -1.48 18.11 0.63
CA TRP A 141 -0.73 18.35 -0.60
C TRP A 141 0.72 17.90 -0.46
N GLY A 142 1.39 18.25 0.63
CA GLY A 142 2.77 17.82 0.89
C GLY A 142 2.89 16.30 0.94
N LEU A 143 1.98 15.61 1.63
CA LEU A 143 1.97 14.15 1.72
C LEU A 143 1.69 13.49 0.36
N SER A 144 0.76 14.04 -0.42
CA SER A 144 0.47 13.57 -1.78
C SER A 144 1.70 13.71 -2.70
N LEU A 145 2.34 14.88 -2.69
CA LEU A 145 3.54 15.14 -3.49
C LEU A 145 4.70 14.24 -3.08
N LEU A 146 4.90 14.00 -1.78
CA LEU A 146 5.90 13.05 -1.31
C LEU A 146 5.67 11.66 -1.92
N GLY A 147 4.42 11.20 -1.96
CA GLY A 147 4.07 9.96 -2.64
C GLY A 147 4.37 9.96 -4.15
N ASP A 148 4.26 11.12 -4.81
CA ASP A 148 4.41 11.27 -6.28
C ASP A 148 5.87 11.09 -6.65
N PHE A 149 6.78 11.56 -5.81
CA PHE A 149 8.21 11.36 -5.97
C PHE A 149 8.70 10.01 -5.44
N THR A 150 8.08 9.49 -4.38
CA THR A 150 8.55 8.25 -3.72
C THR A 150 8.39 7.04 -4.63
N ALA A 151 7.27 6.90 -5.35
CA ALA A 151 7.06 5.72 -6.20
C ALA A 151 8.09 5.61 -7.35
N PRO A 152 8.34 6.65 -8.16
CA PRO A 152 9.43 6.67 -9.13
C PRO A 152 10.82 6.47 -8.50
N ALA A 153 11.08 7.07 -7.34
CA ALA A 153 12.36 6.90 -6.64
C ALA A 153 12.60 5.45 -6.20
N ILE A 154 11.58 4.79 -5.65
CA ILE A 154 11.65 3.36 -5.30
C ILE A 154 11.86 2.52 -6.54
N LEU A 155 11.19 2.81 -7.66
CA LEU A 155 11.41 2.09 -8.92
C LEU A 155 12.85 2.21 -9.40
N LEU A 156 13.40 3.44 -9.41
CA LEU A 156 14.78 3.69 -9.82
C LEU A 156 15.78 2.98 -8.89
N LEU A 157 15.56 3.05 -7.57
CA LEU A 157 16.39 2.35 -6.60
C LEU A 157 16.26 0.83 -6.73
N THR A 158 15.08 0.32 -7.08
CA THR A 158 14.87 -1.12 -7.30
C THR A 158 15.69 -1.60 -8.48
N ALA A 159 15.75 -0.80 -9.55
CA ALA A 159 16.52 -1.10 -10.74
C ALA A 159 18.05 -0.99 -10.53
N THR A 160 18.49 -0.01 -9.75
CA THR A 160 19.93 0.33 -9.62
C THR A 160 20.58 -0.27 -8.37
N HIS A 161 19.86 -0.36 -7.26
CA HIS A 161 20.35 -0.77 -5.94
C HIS A 161 19.34 -1.70 -5.23
N PRO A 162 19.01 -2.87 -5.82
CA PRO A 162 17.94 -3.74 -5.32
C PRO A 162 18.13 -4.17 -3.86
N LEU A 163 19.36 -4.46 -3.43
CA LEU A 163 19.63 -4.88 -2.05
C LEU A 163 19.38 -3.77 -1.01
N ILE A 164 19.59 -2.50 -1.38
CA ILE A 164 19.26 -1.37 -0.51
C ILE A 164 17.74 -1.29 -0.34
N VAL A 165 17.00 -1.39 -1.44
CA VAL A 165 15.53 -1.40 -1.41
C VAL A 165 14.99 -2.55 -0.58
N LEU A 166 15.57 -3.75 -0.74
CA LEU A 166 15.21 -4.90 0.08
C LEU A 166 15.37 -4.61 1.58
N GLY A 167 16.51 -4.05 1.99
CA GLY A 167 16.75 -3.66 3.38
C GLY A 167 15.73 -2.63 3.89
N LEU A 168 15.45 -1.60 3.09
CA LEU A 168 14.45 -0.56 3.44
C LEU A 168 13.04 -1.15 3.60
N ILE A 169 12.62 -2.03 2.70
CA ILE A 169 11.29 -2.64 2.75
C ILE A 169 11.20 -3.64 3.91
N LEU A 170 12.26 -4.38 4.23
CA LEU A 170 12.28 -5.25 5.41
C LEU A 170 12.12 -4.45 6.70
N ILE A 171 12.85 -3.34 6.84
CA ILE A 171 12.70 -2.42 7.97
C ILE A 171 11.26 -1.91 8.04
N PHE A 172 10.73 -1.42 6.91
CA PHE A 172 9.35 -0.96 6.81
C PHE A 172 8.34 -2.04 7.24
N LEU A 173 8.46 -3.28 6.75
CA LEU A 173 7.54 -4.37 7.09
C LEU A 173 7.61 -4.74 8.58
N ILE A 174 8.81 -4.78 9.16
CA ILE A 174 8.98 -5.02 10.60
C ILE A 174 8.26 -3.93 11.40
N THR A 175 8.50 -2.66 11.05
CA THR A 175 7.83 -1.51 11.69
C THR A 175 6.32 -1.56 11.49
N PHE A 176 5.84 -1.88 10.28
CA PHE A 176 4.43 -2.01 9.96
C PHE A 176 3.76 -3.09 10.79
N ILE A 177 4.30 -4.31 10.82
CA ILE A 177 3.75 -5.42 11.60
C ILE A 177 3.71 -5.08 13.10
N TRP A 178 4.78 -4.45 13.61
CA TRP A 178 4.83 -4.03 15.01
C TRP A 178 3.76 -2.97 15.34
N LEU A 179 3.62 -1.92 14.52
CA LEU A 179 2.60 -0.88 14.71
C LEU A 179 1.18 -1.42 14.54
N PHE A 180 0.95 -2.20 13.49
CA PHE A 180 -0.35 -2.77 13.16
C PHE A 180 -0.82 -3.72 14.27
N SER A 181 0.05 -4.59 14.77
CA SER A 181 -0.28 -5.48 15.89
C SER A 181 -0.58 -4.71 17.19
N ARG A 182 0.09 -3.59 17.44
CA ARG A 182 -0.21 -2.70 18.57
C ARG A 182 -1.56 -2.02 18.40
N LEU A 183 -1.85 -1.49 17.22
CA LEU A 183 -3.14 -0.87 16.90
C LEU A 183 -4.30 -1.85 17.09
N LEU A 184 -4.18 -3.07 16.57
CA LEU A 184 -5.21 -4.11 16.74
C LEU A 184 -5.45 -4.47 18.22
N ARG A 185 -4.38 -4.57 19.02
CA ARG A 185 -4.52 -4.80 20.48
C ARG A 185 -5.24 -3.65 21.16
N TRP A 186 -4.93 -2.40 20.80
CA TRP A 186 -5.58 -1.22 21.33
C TRP A 186 -7.09 -1.21 21.00
N ILE A 187 -7.45 -1.40 19.74
CA ILE A 187 -8.85 -1.46 19.28
C ILE A 187 -9.62 -2.56 20.01
N ARG A 188 -9.06 -3.79 20.08
CA ARG A 188 -9.69 -4.92 20.77
C ARG A 188 -9.91 -4.65 22.25
N SER A 189 -8.92 -4.06 22.93
CA SER A 189 -9.05 -3.71 24.35
C SER A 189 -10.09 -2.62 24.59
N GLY A 190 -10.20 -1.63 23.70
CA GLY A 190 -11.20 -0.58 23.76
C GLY A 190 -12.61 -1.12 23.56
N LEU A 191 -12.79 -2.01 22.57
CA LEU A 191 -14.07 -2.63 22.29
C LEU A 191 -14.53 -3.55 23.43
N ALA A 192 -13.61 -4.28 24.06
CA ALA A 192 -13.91 -5.10 25.25
C ALA A 192 -14.36 -4.23 26.44
N ARG A 193 -13.69 -3.10 26.69
CA ARG A 193 -14.10 -2.13 27.73
C ARG A 193 -15.45 -1.51 27.44
N TRP A 194 -15.72 -1.16 26.18
CA TRP A 194 -17.01 -0.60 25.76
C TRP A 194 -18.14 -1.62 25.97
N ARG A 195 -17.97 -2.87 25.51
CA ARG A 195 -18.95 -3.94 25.73
C ARG A 195 -19.22 -4.19 27.21
N ALA A 196 -18.18 -4.21 28.06
CA ALA A 196 -18.31 -4.40 29.51
C ALA A 196 -19.11 -3.29 30.20
N ARG A 197 -19.12 -2.06 29.67
CA ARG A 197 -19.94 -0.95 30.18
C ARG A 197 -21.43 -1.11 29.88
N PHE A 198 -21.79 -1.73 28.76
CA PHE A 198 -23.19 -1.97 28.37
C PHE A 198 -23.75 -3.30 28.89
N SER A 199 -22.90 -4.20 29.38
CA SER A 199 -23.32 -5.48 29.97
C SER A 199 -23.40 -5.47 31.49
N GLN A 200 -23.25 -4.31 32.15
CA GLN A 200 -23.63 -4.17 33.57
C GLN A 200 -25.13 -3.88 33.64
N PRO A 201 -25.98 -4.81 34.14
CA PRO A 201 -27.35 -4.47 34.46
C PRO A 201 -27.33 -3.42 35.57
N GLU A 202 -28.22 -2.43 35.51
CA GLU A 202 -28.41 -1.46 36.59
C GLU A 202 -28.60 -2.22 37.91
N ASN A 203 -27.60 -2.17 38.79
CA ASN A 203 -27.81 -2.44 40.20
C ASN A 203 -28.63 -1.26 40.72
N THR A 204 -29.96 -1.41 40.72
CA THR A 204 -30.88 -0.49 41.36
C THR A 204 -30.45 -0.29 42.82
N PRO A 205 -30.08 0.94 43.24
CA PRO A 205 -29.81 1.21 44.64
C PRO A 205 -31.11 1.09 45.43
N GLY A 206 -31.04 0.42 46.58
CA GLY A 206 -32.13 0.05 47.48
C GLY A 206 -33.40 0.90 47.48
N ALA A 207 -34.53 0.22 47.37
CA ALA A 207 -35.83 0.73 47.79
C ALA A 207 -36.16 0.17 49.18
N PHE A 208 -36.04 1.07 50.17
CA PHE A 208 -36.72 1.09 51.47
C PHE A 208 -36.32 0.07 52.55
N SER A 209 -35.25 0.43 53.27
CA SER A 209 -35.31 0.40 54.73
C SER A 209 -36.19 1.57 55.21
N GLU A 210 -37.44 1.31 55.59
CA GLU A 210 -38.18 2.07 56.62
C GLU A 210 -39.62 1.52 56.77
N SER A 211 -39.93 0.87 57.89
CA SER A 211 -40.82 1.45 58.90
C SER A 211 -41.06 0.49 60.07
N ARG A 212 -40.82 1.04 61.25
CA ARG A 212 -41.32 0.61 62.57
C ARG A 212 -42.68 -0.10 62.51
N ARG A 213 -42.79 -1.23 63.21
CA ARG A 213 -43.81 -1.50 64.24
C ARG A 213 -43.41 -2.70 65.09
#